data_AF-A0A2D9CAA0-F1
#
_entry.id   AF-A0A2D9CAA0-F1
#
_cell.length_a   1.000
_cell.length_b   1.000
_cell.length_c   1.000
_cell.angle_alpha   90.00
_cell.angle_beta   90.00
_cell.angle_gamma   90.00
#
_symmetry.space_group_name_H-M   'P 1'
#
loop_
_entity.id
_entity.type
_entity.pdbx_description
1 polymer ?
#
loop_
_entity_poly.entity_id
_entity_poly.type
_entity_poly.pdbx_seq_one_letter_code
_entity_poly.pdbx_strand_id
1 'polypeptide(L)'
;MTQTNNAELPTNYQQFIHLSRYARWNEEHQRRETWSETVSRYFDFFENLLTQKHNLDIVTWNGTRKYLEEAVLNLDVMPSMRALMSAGKALEQDNVAGFNCSYLHIDSPRSFDELMYVLMCGTGVGFSVERKFTDKLPCVADSFHATDTTIIVGDSKIGWASAFRELVAMLYAGKVPQWDVTKVRPAGARLKVFGGRASGPEPLVALFEFAVKLFQGAEGRSLTTLECHDLCCKIAEVVVVGGVRRSALISLSNLTDNRMRKAKSGAWFLEEGQRGLANNSVCYT
;
A
#
# COMPACT_ATOMS: atom_id res chain seq x y z
N MET A 1 17.85 -16.66 -36.62
CA MET A 1 18.03 -15.32 -36.03
C MET A 1 16.67 -14.68 -35.95
N THR A 2 15.98 -14.84 -34.83
CA THR A 2 14.68 -14.21 -34.57
C THR A 2 14.93 -12.72 -34.35
N GLN A 3 14.48 -11.88 -35.29
CA GLN A 3 14.41 -10.44 -35.08
C GLN A 3 13.43 -10.22 -33.91
N THR A 4 13.96 -9.89 -32.73
CA THR A 4 13.14 -9.34 -31.66
C THR A 4 12.63 -8.00 -32.16
N ASN A 5 11.34 -7.95 -32.53
CA ASN A 5 10.60 -6.70 -32.70
C ASN A 5 10.69 -5.95 -31.36
N ASN A 6 11.67 -5.06 -31.25
CA ASN A 6 11.72 -4.08 -30.17
C ASN A 6 10.65 -3.04 -30.48
N ALA A 7 9.38 -3.38 -30.19
CA ALA A 7 8.30 -2.42 -30.17
C ALA A 7 8.63 -1.41 -29.06
N GLU A 8 9.24 -0.30 -29.45
CA GLU A 8 9.52 0.81 -28.54
C GLU A 8 8.28 1.67 -28.39
N LEU A 9 8.12 2.25 -27.20
CA LEU A 9 7.03 3.19 -26.96
C LEU A 9 7.22 4.45 -27.84
N PRO A 10 6.14 5.02 -28.43
CA PRO A 10 6.24 6.02 -29.50
C PRO A 10 6.96 7.32 -29.14
N THR A 11 6.93 7.71 -27.86
CA THR A 11 7.50 8.99 -27.40
C THR A 11 8.49 8.80 -26.26
N ASN A 12 9.48 9.69 -26.19
CA ASN A 12 10.43 9.75 -25.07
C ASN A 12 9.74 9.87 -23.71
N TYR A 13 8.59 10.56 -23.65
CA TYR A 13 7.80 10.66 -22.43
C TYR A 13 7.21 9.31 -22.01
N GLN A 14 6.62 8.55 -22.94
CA GLN A 14 6.11 7.21 -22.65
C GLN A 14 7.24 6.25 -22.24
N GLN A 15 8.38 6.30 -22.93
CA GLN A 15 9.56 5.50 -22.57
C GLN A 15 10.04 5.83 -21.15
N PHE A 16 10.11 7.11 -20.79
CA PHE A 16 10.47 7.53 -19.43
C PHE A 16 9.47 7.02 -18.38
N ILE A 17 8.16 7.12 -18.64
CA ILE A 17 7.12 6.62 -17.73
C ILE A 17 7.23 5.11 -17.55
N HIS A 18 7.40 4.35 -18.63
CA HIS A 18 7.59 2.90 -18.58
C HIS A 18 8.83 2.53 -17.77
N LEU A 19 9.99 3.09 -18.10
CA LEU A 19 11.25 2.80 -17.41
C LEU A 19 11.20 3.15 -15.92
N SER A 20 10.54 4.25 -15.57
CA SER A 20 10.49 4.75 -14.20
C SER A 20 9.41 4.12 -13.32
N ARG A 21 8.42 3.43 -13.89
CA ARG A 21 7.24 2.91 -13.14
C ARG A 21 6.92 1.44 -13.35
N TYR A 22 7.15 0.89 -14.54
CA TYR A 22 6.68 -0.45 -14.93
C TYR A 22 7.80 -1.43 -15.24
N ALA A 23 8.91 -0.95 -15.81
CA ALA A 23 10.06 -1.77 -16.15
C ALA A 23 10.80 -2.23 -14.89
N ARG A 24 10.94 -3.55 -14.71
CA ARG A 24 11.75 -4.12 -13.62
C ARG A 24 13.21 -4.19 -13.99
N TRP A 25 14.08 -4.27 -12.98
CA TRP A 25 15.50 -4.53 -13.20
C TRP A 25 15.72 -6.01 -13.45
N ASN A 26 16.37 -6.34 -14.57
CA ASN A 26 16.81 -7.67 -14.92
C ASN A 26 18.28 -7.84 -14.49
N GLU A 27 18.54 -8.76 -13.57
CA GLU A 27 19.89 -9.02 -13.03
C GLU A 27 20.82 -9.67 -14.06
N GLU A 28 20.29 -10.47 -14.99
CA GLU A 28 21.10 -11.16 -15.99
C GLU A 28 21.63 -10.15 -17.03
N HIS A 29 20.75 -9.27 -17.51
CA HIS A 29 21.10 -8.28 -18.53
C HIS A 29 21.62 -6.96 -17.96
N GLN A 30 21.66 -6.79 -16.63
CA GLN A 30 22.11 -5.57 -15.94
C GLN A 30 21.44 -4.28 -16.46
N ARG A 31 20.14 -4.36 -16.78
CA ARG A 31 19.33 -3.23 -17.26
C ARG A 31 17.87 -3.38 -16.86
N ARG A 32 17.08 -2.33 -17.08
CA ARG A 32 15.62 -2.43 -16.98
C ARG A 32 15.02 -3.14 -18.18
N GLU A 33 13.85 -3.74 -17.96
CA GLU A 33 13.02 -4.35 -19.01
C GLU A 33 12.73 -3.35 -20.14
N THR A 34 12.71 -3.83 -21.38
CA THR A 34 12.09 -3.12 -22.52
C THR A 34 10.57 -3.21 -22.44
N TRP A 35 9.86 -2.46 -23.30
CA TRP A 35 8.40 -2.54 -23.36
C TRP A 35 7.92 -3.96 -23.68
N SER A 36 8.49 -4.58 -24.71
CA SER A 36 8.18 -5.97 -25.09
C SER A 36 8.42 -6.97 -23.96
N GLU A 37 9.50 -6.83 -23.20
CA GLU A 37 9.80 -7.70 -22.06
C GLU A 37 8.78 -7.53 -20.91
N THR A 38 8.37 -6.29 -20.62
CA THR A 38 7.32 -6.01 -19.63
C THR A 38 5.97 -6.61 -20.04
N VAL A 39 5.60 -6.51 -21.33
CA VAL A 39 4.37 -7.09 -21.86
C VAL A 39 4.43 -8.61 -21.82
N SER A 40 5.53 -9.23 -22.27
CA SER A 40 5.72 -10.69 -22.18
C SER A 40 5.55 -11.18 -20.75
N ARG A 41 6.21 -10.54 -19.76
CA ARG A 41 6.09 -10.91 -18.34
C ARG A 41 4.65 -10.90 -17.85
N TYR A 42 3.83 -9.96 -18.32
CA TYR A 42 2.41 -9.91 -17.96
C TYR A 42 1.66 -11.14 -18.50
N PHE A 43 1.82 -11.46 -19.78
CA PHE A 43 1.14 -12.60 -20.39
C PHE A 43 1.67 -13.95 -19.86
N ASP A 44 2.98 -14.08 -19.65
CA ASP A 44 3.61 -15.24 -19.04
C ASP A 44 3.02 -15.55 -17.67
N PHE A 45 2.82 -14.51 -16.85
CA PHE A 45 2.21 -14.68 -15.53
C PHE A 45 0.77 -15.21 -15.63
N PHE A 46 -0.07 -14.63 -16.49
CA PHE A 46 -1.47 -15.05 -16.62
C PHE A 46 -1.62 -16.41 -17.29
N GLU A 47 -0.81 -16.72 -18.29
CA GLU A 47 -0.79 -18.06 -18.91
C GLU A 47 -0.47 -19.14 -17.87
N ASN A 48 0.59 -18.93 -17.08
CA ASN A 48 0.95 -19.85 -16.00
C ASN A 48 -0.18 -19.99 -14.97
N LEU A 49 -0.77 -18.87 -14.53
CA LEU A 49 -1.87 -18.87 -13.56
C LEU A 49 -3.10 -19.61 -14.09
N LEU A 50 -3.50 -19.36 -15.34
CA LEU A 50 -4.66 -19.97 -15.96
C LEU A 50 -4.42 -21.45 -16.25
N THR A 51 -3.21 -21.84 -16.64
CA THR A 51 -2.83 -23.24 -16.85
C THR A 51 -2.96 -24.02 -15.54
N GLN A 52 -2.43 -23.47 -14.44
CA GLN A 52 -2.47 -24.13 -13.13
C GLN A 52 -3.88 -24.20 -12.50
N LYS A 53 -4.69 -23.15 -12.67
CA LYS A 53 -6.00 -23.05 -12.00
C LYS A 53 -7.20 -23.51 -12.83
N HIS A 54 -7.08 -23.47 -14.16
CA HIS A 54 -8.22 -23.61 -15.07
C HIS A 54 -7.96 -24.54 -16.26
N ASN A 55 -6.84 -25.27 -16.30
CA ASN A 55 -6.49 -26.19 -17.41
C ASN A 55 -6.63 -25.52 -18.79
N LEU A 56 -5.94 -24.40 -18.95
CA LEU A 56 -5.96 -23.60 -20.18
C LEU A 56 -5.69 -24.47 -21.43
N ASP A 57 -6.56 -24.37 -22.43
CA ASP A 57 -6.32 -24.97 -23.74
C ASP A 57 -5.24 -24.16 -24.48
N ILE A 58 -4.02 -24.72 -24.49
CA ILE A 58 -2.85 -24.06 -25.05
C ILE A 58 -2.98 -23.83 -26.57
N VAL A 59 -3.73 -24.68 -27.28
CA VAL A 59 -3.87 -24.58 -28.75
C VAL A 59 -4.62 -23.31 -29.11
N THR A 60 -5.78 -23.10 -28.47
CA THR A 60 -6.57 -21.87 -28.65
C THR A 60 -5.88 -20.65 -28.05
N TRP A 61 -5.20 -20.83 -26.91
CA TRP A 61 -4.52 -19.74 -26.22
C TRP A 61 -3.37 -19.14 -27.04
N ASN A 62 -2.55 -19.94 -27.73
CA ASN A 62 -1.41 -19.43 -28.48
C ASN A 62 -1.79 -18.37 -29.53
N GLY A 63 -2.88 -18.60 -30.27
CA GLY A 63 -3.41 -17.61 -31.23
C GLY A 63 -3.95 -16.36 -30.53
N THR A 64 -4.69 -16.56 -29.44
CA THR A 64 -5.28 -15.47 -28.64
C THR A 64 -4.21 -14.60 -27.99
N ARG A 65 -3.19 -15.23 -27.38
CA ARG A 65 -2.06 -14.57 -26.74
C ARG A 65 -1.32 -13.67 -27.71
N LYS A 66 -0.96 -14.19 -28.89
CA LYS A 66 -0.27 -13.42 -29.92
C LYS A 66 -1.07 -12.17 -30.32
N TYR A 67 -2.37 -12.35 -30.59
CA TYR A 67 -3.26 -11.24 -30.95
C TYR A 67 -3.33 -10.17 -29.83
N LEU A 68 -3.48 -10.59 -28.58
CA LEU A 68 -3.56 -9.68 -27.44
C LEU A 68 -2.22 -9.00 -27.14
N GLU A 69 -1.10 -9.71 -27.25
CA GLU A 69 0.24 -9.15 -27.09
C GLU A 69 0.50 -8.07 -28.14
N GLU A 70 0.24 -8.36 -29.42
CA GLU A 70 0.40 -7.37 -30.50
C GLU A 70 -0.45 -6.13 -30.26
N ALA A 71 -1.72 -6.28 -29.84
CA ALA A 71 -2.60 -5.17 -29.52
C ALA A 71 -2.07 -4.32 -28.34
N VAL A 72 -1.47 -4.94 -27.32
CA VAL A 72 -0.85 -4.21 -26.19
C VAL A 72 0.46 -3.54 -26.61
N LEU A 73 1.29 -4.20 -27.42
CA LEU A 73 2.55 -3.63 -27.91
C LEU A 73 2.30 -2.40 -28.79
N ASN A 74 1.28 -2.46 -29.64
CA ASN A 74 0.86 -1.36 -30.52
C ASN A 74 0.05 -0.28 -29.80
N LEU A 75 -0.26 -0.47 -28.51
CA LEU A 75 -1.09 0.43 -27.69
C LEU A 75 -2.54 0.56 -28.17
N ASP A 76 -3.06 -0.42 -28.92
CA ASP A 76 -4.46 -0.52 -29.32
C ASP A 76 -5.36 -0.77 -28.11
N VAL A 77 -4.84 -1.52 -27.13
CA VAL A 77 -5.48 -1.77 -25.83
C VAL A 77 -4.45 -1.72 -24.70
N MET A 78 -4.91 -1.37 -23.49
CA MET A 78 -4.07 -1.37 -22.29
C MET A 78 -4.57 -2.42 -21.31
N PRO A 79 -3.69 -3.30 -20.78
CA PRO A 79 -4.07 -4.24 -19.75
C PRO A 79 -4.23 -3.52 -18.40
N SER A 80 -4.55 -4.28 -17.35
CA SER A 80 -4.48 -3.75 -15.99
C SER A 80 -3.06 -3.26 -15.71
N MET A 81 -2.87 -1.94 -15.67
CA MET A 81 -1.57 -1.32 -15.39
C MET A 81 -1.03 -1.75 -14.01
N ARG A 82 -1.91 -2.13 -13.08
CA ARG A 82 -1.52 -2.73 -11.81
C ARG A 82 -0.84 -4.07 -12.02
N ALA A 83 -1.50 -4.98 -12.72
CA ALA A 83 -0.95 -6.30 -13.00
C ALA A 83 0.27 -6.21 -13.92
N LEU A 84 0.35 -5.23 -14.83
CA LEU A 84 1.56 -4.97 -15.61
C LEU A 84 2.78 -4.67 -14.71
N MET A 85 2.57 -3.90 -13.63
CA MET A 85 3.58 -3.62 -12.62
C MET A 85 3.87 -4.85 -11.73
N SER A 86 2.85 -5.60 -11.29
CA SER A 86 2.97 -6.64 -10.25
C SER A 86 3.10 -8.08 -10.75
N ALA A 87 2.76 -8.38 -12.01
CA ALA A 87 2.82 -9.73 -12.59
C ALA A 87 4.17 -10.42 -12.36
N GLY A 88 4.12 -11.71 -12.04
CA GLY A 88 5.22 -12.52 -11.51
C GLY A 88 5.18 -12.58 -9.99
N LYS A 89 6.34 -12.80 -9.35
CA LYS A 89 6.47 -13.11 -7.91
C LYS A 89 5.68 -12.20 -6.95
N ALA A 90 5.53 -10.91 -7.26
CA ALA A 90 4.76 -9.99 -6.40
C ALA A 90 3.27 -10.37 -6.35
N LEU A 91 2.68 -10.64 -7.52
CA LEU A 91 1.28 -11.02 -7.64
C LEU A 91 1.03 -12.49 -7.30
N GLU A 92 2.04 -13.36 -7.45
CA GLU A 92 2.00 -14.75 -6.97
C GLU A 92 1.93 -14.83 -5.44
N GLN A 93 2.70 -13.97 -4.75
CA GLN A 93 2.75 -13.96 -3.29
C GLN A 93 1.49 -13.37 -2.66
N ASP A 94 0.90 -12.36 -3.30
CA ASP A 94 -0.30 -11.69 -2.78
C ASP A 94 -1.17 -11.11 -3.88
N ASN A 95 -2.40 -11.63 -3.99
CA ASN A 95 -3.41 -11.16 -4.92
C ASN A 95 -3.79 -9.69 -4.70
N VAL A 96 -3.63 -9.14 -3.49
CA VAL A 96 -3.86 -7.71 -3.20
C VAL A 96 -3.04 -6.82 -4.13
N ALA A 97 -1.84 -7.27 -4.53
CA ALA A 97 -0.99 -6.58 -5.50
C ALA A 97 -1.59 -6.49 -6.92
N GLY A 98 -2.71 -7.16 -7.19
CA GLY A 98 -3.47 -7.09 -8.44
C GLY A 98 -4.57 -6.04 -8.43
N PHE A 99 -4.95 -5.56 -7.24
CA PHE A 99 -6.00 -4.54 -7.07
C PHE A 99 -5.40 -3.14 -7.06
N ASN A 100 -6.12 -2.18 -7.66
CA ASN A 100 -5.71 -0.78 -7.64
C ASN A 100 -6.28 -0.01 -6.45
N CYS A 101 -7.52 -0.34 -6.08
CA CYS A 101 -8.27 0.31 -5.00
C CYS A 101 -8.93 -0.74 -4.11
N SER A 102 -9.12 -0.40 -2.84
CA SER A 102 -9.89 -1.16 -1.87
C SER A 102 -10.71 -0.21 -0.98
N TYR A 103 -11.54 -0.78 -0.12
CA TYR A 103 -12.32 -0.03 0.86
C TYR A 103 -12.47 -0.81 2.16
N LEU A 104 -12.43 -0.13 3.31
CA LEU A 104 -12.73 -0.73 4.62
C LEU A 104 -13.37 0.25 5.60
N HIS A 105 -13.98 -0.28 6.66
CA HIS A 105 -14.51 0.51 7.77
C HIS A 105 -13.48 0.57 8.90
N ILE A 106 -13.35 1.73 9.54
CA ILE A 106 -12.59 1.83 10.80
C ILE A 106 -13.54 1.49 11.95
N ASP A 107 -13.76 0.19 12.15
CA ASP A 107 -14.69 -0.36 13.16
C ASP A 107 -14.05 -1.35 14.14
N SER A 108 -12.77 -1.66 13.97
CA SER A 108 -12.00 -2.46 14.91
C SER A 108 -10.53 -2.03 14.91
N PRO A 109 -9.77 -2.33 15.98
CA PRO A 109 -8.32 -2.07 16.00
C PRO A 109 -7.58 -2.72 14.81
N ARG A 110 -8.10 -3.86 14.32
CA ARG A 110 -7.56 -4.60 13.16
C ARG A 110 -7.61 -3.79 11.86
N SER A 111 -8.57 -2.87 11.72
CA SER A 111 -8.71 -2.03 10.53
C SER A 111 -7.43 -1.23 10.22
N PHE A 112 -6.65 -0.87 11.24
CA PHE A 112 -5.44 -0.08 11.08
C PHE A 112 -4.27 -0.89 10.49
N ASP A 113 -4.03 -2.11 10.96
CA ASP A 113 -2.96 -2.96 10.40
C ASP A 113 -3.32 -3.50 9.00
N GLU A 114 -4.61 -3.78 8.76
CA GLU A 114 -5.09 -4.13 7.42
C GLU A 114 -4.90 -3.00 6.42
N LEU A 115 -5.27 -1.76 6.79
CA LEU A 115 -5.03 -0.58 5.96
C LEU A 115 -3.54 -0.45 5.63
N MET A 116 -2.66 -0.61 6.62
CA MET A 116 -1.21 -0.58 6.43
C MET A 116 -0.75 -1.65 5.42
N TYR A 117 -1.20 -2.89 5.60
CA TYR A 117 -0.83 -4.01 4.73
C TYR A 117 -1.27 -3.78 3.28
N VAL A 118 -2.51 -3.36 3.07
CA VAL A 118 -3.07 -3.12 1.73
C VAL A 118 -2.32 -1.98 1.02
N LEU A 119 -2.00 -0.90 1.73
CA LEU A 119 -1.16 0.17 1.20
C LEU A 119 0.25 -0.33 0.84
N MET A 120 0.83 -1.24 1.62
CA MET A 120 2.16 -1.81 1.33
C MET A 120 2.17 -2.74 0.11
N CYS A 121 1.02 -3.29 -0.28
CA CYS A 121 0.81 -3.96 -1.57
C CYS A 121 0.61 -2.95 -2.72
N GLY A 122 0.59 -1.66 -2.39
CA GLY A 122 0.48 -0.52 -3.27
C GLY A 122 -0.95 -0.22 -3.69
N THR A 123 -1.94 -0.83 -3.07
CA THR A 123 -3.36 -0.64 -3.37
C THR A 123 -3.85 0.59 -2.63
N GLY A 124 -4.52 1.52 -3.32
CA GLY A 124 -5.11 2.69 -2.67
C GLY A 124 -6.28 2.27 -1.78
N VAL A 125 -6.46 2.92 -0.64
CA VAL A 125 -7.47 2.52 0.35
C VAL A 125 -8.46 3.65 0.57
N GLY A 126 -9.73 3.40 0.26
CA GLY A 126 -10.83 4.17 0.83
C GLY A 126 -11.15 3.68 2.23
N PHE A 127 -11.44 4.58 3.15
CA PHE A 127 -11.86 4.19 4.50
C PHE A 127 -12.97 5.08 5.03
N SER A 128 -13.86 4.52 5.83
CA SER A 128 -14.91 5.29 6.51
C SER A 128 -14.61 5.42 8.00
N VAL A 129 -14.62 6.68 8.45
CA VAL A 129 -14.61 7.10 9.86
C VAL A 129 -15.98 7.67 10.25
N GLU A 130 -17.06 7.26 9.59
CA GLU A 130 -18.42 7.54 10.07
C GLU A 130 -18.59 6.97 11.49
N ARG A 131 -19.31 7.70 12.35
CA ARG A 131 -19.53 7.34 13.76
C ARG A 131 -20.09 5.94 13.95
N LYS A 132 -21.00 5.50 13.08
CA LYS A 132 -21.55 4.12 13.08
C LYS A 132 -20.48 3.01 13.01
N PHE A 133 -19.27 3.34 12.55
CA PHE A 133 -18.11 2.46 12.55
C PHE A 133 -17.18 2.76 13.72
N THR A 134 -16.76 4.01 13.90
CA THR A 134 -15.78 4.36 14.95
C THR A 134 -16.31 4.13 16.37
N ASP A 135 -17.63 4.21 16.58
CA ASP A 135 -18.28 3.95 17.87
C ASP A 135 -18.16 2.46 18.31
N LYS A 136 -17.76 1.57 17.39
CA LYS A 136 -17.49 0.15 17.68
C LYS A 136 -16.07 -0.07 18.21
N LEU A 137 -15.18 0.93 18.10
CA LEU A 137 -13.83 0.84 18.64
C LEU A 137 -13.88 0.79 20.17
N PRO A 138 -13.01 -0.01 20.81
CA PRO A 138 -12.94 -0.04 22.26
C PRO A 138 -12.50 1.32 22.82
N CYS A 139 -12.84 1.56 24.08
CA CYS A 139 -12.29 2.68 24.83
C CYS A 139 -10.77 2.50 24.96
N VAL A 140 -10.03 3.59 24.83
CA VAL A 140 -8.60 3.61 25.14
C VAL A 140 -8.44 3.48 26.66
N ALA A 141 -7.34 2.87 27.09
CA ALA A 141 -7.03 2.71 28.51
C ALA A 141 -7.01 4.05 29.26
N ASP A 142 -7.37 3.99 30.54
CA ASP A 142 -7.43 5.15 31.45
C ASP A 142 -6.04 5.57 31.98
N SER A 143 -4.98 4.85 31.62
CA SER A 143 -3.60 5.19 31.97
C SER A 143 -2.61 4.45 31.07
N PHE A 144 -1.42 5.02 30.93
CA PHE A 144 -0.34 4.45 30.13
C PHE A 144 0.92 4.24 30.97
N HIS A 145 1.52 3.06 30.84
CA HIS A 145 2.78 2.73 31.51
C HIS A 145 3.77 2.12 30.52
N ALA A 146 5.03 2.53 30.61
CA ALA A 146 6.12 1.91 29.85
C ALA A 146 6.30 0.45 30.27
N THR A 147 6.61 -0.42 29.32
CA THR A 147 6.89 -1.84 29.59
C THR A 147 8.24 -2.27 29.03
N ASP A 148 8.81 -3.34 29.59
CA ASP A 148 10.03 -3.98 29.07
C ASP A 148 9.74 -4.85 27.83
N THR A 149 8.48 -4.94 27.40
CA THR A 149 8.09 -5.68 26.20
C THR A 149 8.68 -4.99 24.97
N THR A 150 9.35 -5.76 24.12
CA THR A 150 9.94 -5.27 22.87
C THR A 150 9.28 -5.92 21.68
N ILE A 151 8.66 -5.12 20.81
CA ILE A 151 8.09 -5.56 19.54
C ILE A 151 9.23 -5.74 18.53
N ILE A 152 9.43 -6.97 18.06
CA ILE A 152 10.48 -7.27 17.08
C ILE A 152 9.91 -7.12 15.66
N VAL A 153 10.39 -6.14 14.89
CA VAL A 153 9.88 -5.86 13.55
C VAL A 153 10.53 -6.76 12.50
N GLY A 154 9.73 -7.53 11.77
CA GLY A 154 10.21 -8.36 10.64
C GLY A 154 10.45 -7.56 9.36
N ASP A 155 11.45 -7.95 8.56
CA ASP A 155 11.84 -7.28 7.30
C ASP A 155 10.92 -7.62 6.10
N SER A 156 9.61 -7.45 6.29
CA SER A 156 8.58 -7.75 5.30
C SER A 156 7.32 -6.93 5.54
N LYS A 157 6.44 -6.84 4.52
CA LYS A 157 5.14 -6.17 4.66
C LYS A 157 4.33 -6.75 5.84
N ILE A 158 4.30 -8.08 5.95
CA ILE A 158 3.57 -8.77 7.02
C ILE A 158 4.22 -8.50 8.39
N GLY A 159 5.56 -8.38 8.44
CA GLY A 159 6.29 -8.04 9.65
C GLY A 159 5.95 -6.64 10.16
N TRP A 160 5.87 -5.65 9.26
CA TRP A 160 5.47 -4.29 9.58
C TRP A 160 4.02 -4.22 10.07
N ALA A 161 3.08 -4.82 9.33
CA ALA A 161 1.68 -4.85 9.70
C ALA A 161 1.45 -5.58 11.04
N SER A 162 2.11 -6.72 11.25
CA SER A 162 1.99 -7.47 12.51
C SER A 162 2.57 -6.71 13.70
N ALA A 163 3.71 -6.04 13.53
CA ALA A 163 4.30 -5.22 14.59
C ALA A 163 3.39 -4.03 14.95
N PHE A 164 2.78 -3.40 13.95
CA PHE A 164 1.85 -2.30 14.19
C PHE A 164 0.55 -2.77 14.87
N ARG A 165 0.03 -3.94 14.48
CA ARG A 165 -1.10 -4.59 15.16
C ARG A 165 -0.79 -4.87 16.63
N GLU A 166 0.40 -5.37 16.93
CA GLU A 166 0.86 -5.62 18.29
C GLU A 166 0.94 -4.33 19.10
N LEU A 167 1.52 -3.26 18.52
CA LEU A 167 1.57 -1.94 19.15
C LEU A 167 0.15 -1.44 19.47
N VAL A 168 -0.76 -1.42 18.50
CA VAL A 168 -2.13 -0.94 18.70
C VAL A 168 -2.84 -1.73 19.80
N ALA A 169 -2.68 -3.06 19.84
CA ALA A 169 -3.25 -3.90 20.89
C ALA A 169 -2.69 -3.55 22.28
N MET A 170 -1.38 -3.31 22.39
CA MET A 170 -0.75 -2.89 23.65
C MET A 170 -1.20 -1.51 24.10
N LEU A 171 -1.36 -0.56 23.17
CA LEU A 171 -1.85 0.79 23.48
C LEU A 171 -3.29 0.78 24.00
N TYR A 172 -4.17 -0.05 23.42
CA TYR A 172 -5.51 -0.27 23.99
C TYR A 172 -5.48 -0.88 25.40
N ALA A 173 -4.41 -1.61 25.74
CA ALA A 173 -4.19 -2.17 27.08
C ALA A 173 -3.42 -1.22 28.02
N GLY A 174 -3.14 0.03 27.62
CA GLY A 174 -2.40 1.01 28.43
C GLY A 174 -0.91 0.71 28.56
N LYS A 175 -0.35 -0.11 27.66
CA LYS A 175 1.06 -0.52 27.68
C LYS A 175 1.81 0.17 26.54
N VAL A 176 2.89 0.86 26.88
CA VAL A 176 3.79 1.49 25.90
C VAL A 176 5.06 0.63 25.77
N PRO A 177 5.15 -0.22 24.72
CA PRO A 177 6.31 -1.08 24.52
C PRO A 177 7.50 -0.36 23.90
N GLN A 178 8.63 -1.05 23.88
CA GLN A 178 9.78 -0.73 23.03
C GLN A 178 9.65 -1.44 21.67
N TRP A 179 10.45 -1.04 20.68
CA TRP A 179 10.49 -1.69 19.37
C TRP A 179 11.91 -1.88 18.87
N ASP A 180 12.18 -3.08 18.35
CA ASP A 180 13.44 -3.46 17.72
C ASP A 180 13.27 -3.52 16.20
N VAL A 181 13.92 -2.58 15.51
CA VAL A 181 13.93 -2.46 14.06
C VAL A 181 15.24 -2.93 13.42
N THR A 182 16.15 -3.56 14.18
CA THR A 182 17.47 -4.00 13.70
C THR A 182 17.41 -4.97 12.53
N LYS A 183 16.31 -5.73 12.41
CA LYS A 183 16.09 -6.65 11.29
C LYS A 183 15.63 -5.95 10.01
N VAL A 184 15.07 -4.74 10.11
CA VAL A 184 14.56 -4.00 8.96
C VAL A 184 15.72 -3.48 8.11
N ARG A 185 15.67 -3.75 6.81
CA ARG A 185 16.73 -3.32 5.88
C ARG A 185 16.88 -1.78 5.86
N PRO A 186 18.12 -1.27 5.64
CA PRO A 186 18.37 0.17 5.63
C PRO A 186 17.72 0.87 4.44
N ALA A 187 17.56 2.19 4.57
CA ALA A 187 17.09 3.05 3.49
C ALA A 187 17.96 2.89 2.23
N GLY A 188 17.31 2.87 1.06
CA GLY A 188 17.99 2.70 -0.21
C GLY A 188 18.27 1.25 -0.61
N ALA A 189 18.09 0.27 0.29
CA ALA A 189 18.23 -1.15 -0.01
C ALA A 189 17.23 -1.59 -1.10
N ARG A 190 17.67 -2.48 -2.01
CA ARG A 190 16.88 -2.85 -3.18
C ARG A 190 15.73 -3.81 -2.82
N LEU A 191 14.54 -3.55 -3.37
CA LEU A 191 13.37 -4.42 -3.24
C LEU A 191 13.30 -5.39 -4.42
N LYS A 192 13.48 -6.68 -4.17
CA LYS A 192 13.54 -7.71 -5.23
C LYS A 192 12.19 -8.02 -5.88
N VAL A 193 11.10 -7.94 -5.12
CA VAL A 193 9.78 -8.43 -5.54
C VAL A 193 8.98 -7.36 -6.28
N PHE A 194 8.73 -6.20 -5.63
CA PHE A 194 7.96 -5.10 -6.21
C PHE A 194 8.82 -4.09 -7.00
N GLY A 195 10.14 -4.23 -6.97
CA GLY A 195 11.07 -3.22 -7.49
C GLY A 195 11.16 -1.98 -6.59
N GLY A 196 12.12 -1.11 -6.90
CA GLY A 196 12.37 0.12 -6.15
C GLY A 196 13.32 -0.07 -4.96
N ARG A 197 13.31 0.90 -4.05
CA ARG A 197 14.20 0.97 -2.88
C ARG A 197 13.42 1.10 -1.57
N ALA A 198 13.93 0.46 -0.53
CA ALA A 198 13.37 0.53 0.82
C ALA A 198 13.49 1.94 1.40
N SER A 199 12.52 2.31 2.23
CA SER A 199 12.50 3.58 2.96
C SER A 199 13.40 3.58 4.20
N GLY A 200 13.85 2.42 4.66
CA GLY A 200 14.46 2.26 5.98
C GLY A 200 13.41 2.11 7.10
N PRO A 201 13.85 1.85 8.33
CA PRO A 201 12.97 1.70 9.50
C PRO A 201 12.41 3.02 10.04
N GLU A 202 13.04 4.15 9.77
CA GLU A 202 12.72 5.45 10.40
C GLU A 202 11.26 5.88 10.21
N PRO A 203 10.64 5.72 9.02
CA PRO A 203 9.22 6.03 8.87
C PRO A 203 8.33 5.17 9.77
N LEU A 204 8.64 3.88 9.93
CA LEU A 204 7.87 3.00 10.80
C LEU A 204 7.96 3.44 12.26
N VAL A 205 9.15 3.83 12.72
CA VAL A 205 9.35 4.39 14.07
C VAL A 205 8.51 5.65 14.26
N ALA A 206 8.50 6.55 13.27
CA ALA A 206 7.68 7.75 13.33
C ALA A 206 6.16 7.47 13.39
N LEU A 207 5.69 6.38 12.75
CA LEU A 207 4.30 5.91 12.91
C LEU A 207 4.06 5.40 14.34
N PHE A 208 4.99 4.64 14.92
CA PHE A 208 4.85 4.10 16.27
C PHE A 208 4.78 5.22 17.31
N GLU A 209 5.69 6.19 17.24
CA GLU A 209 5.69 7.37 18.11
C GLU A 209 4.41 8.20 17.96
N PHE A 210 3.92 8.36 16.74
CA PHE A 210 2.66 9.07 16.47
C PHE A 210 1.47 8.33 17.09
N ALA A 211 1.40 7.01 16.92
CA ALA A 211 0.34 6.19 17.50
C ALA A 211 0.35 6.27 19.03
N VAL A 212 1.53 6.17 19.67
CA VAL A 212 1.67 6.32 21.13
C VAL A 212 1.12 7.66 21.59
N LYS A 213 1.52 8.78 20.97
CA LYS A 213 1.06 10.13 21.32
C LYS A 213 -0.44 10.30 21.13
N LEU A 214 -0.98 9.79 20.02
CA LEU A 214 -2.41 9.85 19.71
C LEU A 214 -3.24 9.09 20.75
N PHE A 215 -2.82 7.88 21.12
CA PHE A 215 -3.50 7.07 22.13
C PHE A 215 -3.41 7.69 23.52
N GLN A 216 -2.26 8.24 23.92
CA GLN A 216 -2.11 8.99 25.18
C GLN A 216 -3.01 10.23 25.23
N GLY A 217 -3.20 10.93 24.10
CA GLY A 217 -4.16 12.05 24.01
C GLY A 217 -5.63 11.64 24.10
N ALA A 218 -5.92 10.34 24.03
CA ALA A 218 -7.25 9.75 24.08
C ALA A 218 -7.51 8.91 25.33
N GLU A 219 -6.72 9.08 26.39
CA GLU A 219 -6.88 8.39 27.67
C GLU A 219 -8.34 8.42 28.17
N GLY A 220 -8.86 7.24 28.53
CA GLY A 220 -10.21 7.05 29.07
C GLY A 220 -11.37 7.39 28.14
N ARG A 221 -11.14 7.49 26.84
CA ARG A 221 -12.20 7.67 25.83
C ARG A 221 -11.96 6.85 24.57
N SER A 222 -13.01 6.67 23.76
CA SER A 222 -12.84 6.16 22.40
C SER A 222 -12.16 7.20 21.51
N LEU A 223 -11.43 6.72 20.50
CA LEU A 223 -10.86 7.57 19.47
C LEU A 223 -11.95 8.33 18.72
N THR A 224 -11.73 9.61 18.48
CA THR A 224 -12.60 10.42 17.64
C THR A 224 -12.44 10.05 16.17
N THR A 225 -13.42 10.43 15.35
CA THR A 225 -13.37 10.30 13.90
C THR A 225 -12.14 10.96 13.28
N LEU A 226 -11.72 12.12 13.81
CA LEU A 226 -10.52 12.83 13.37
C LEU A 226 -9.23 12.09 13.75
N GLU A 227 -9.15 11.54 14.96
CA GLU A 227 -7.97 10.75 15.36
C GLU A 227 -7.87 9.44 14.55
N CYS A 228 -8.99 8.79 14.27
CA CYS A 228 -9.03 7.65 13.36
C CYS A 228 -8.53 8.04 11.96
N HIS A 229 -8.97 9.19 11.45
CA HIS A 229 -8.51 9.74 10.17
C HIS A 229 -7.01 10.03 10.17
N ASP A 230 -6.51 10.66 11.23
CA ASP A 230 -5.11 11.05 11.36
C ASP A 230 -4.20 9.83 11.46
N LEU A 231 -4.60 8.78 12.20
CA LEU A 231 -3.88 7.53 12.26
C LEU A 231 -3.81 6.86 10.88
N CYS A 232 -4.92 6.81 10.13
CA CYS A 232 -4.94 6.27 8.76
C CYS A 232 -4.02 7.08 7.82
N CYS A 233 -4.05 8.40 7.92
CA CYS A 233 -3.18 9.28 7.14
C CYS A 233 -1.69 9.09 7.49
N LYS A 234 -1.36 8.94 8.78
CA LYS A 234 0.00 8.65 9.21
C LYS A 234 0.49 7.30 8.71
N ILE A 235 -0.36 6.28 8.71
CA ILE A 235 -0.04 4.97 8.13
C ILE A 235 0.30 5.13 6.64
N ALA A 236 -0.47 5.90 5.89
CA ALA A 236 -0.18 6.14 4.47
C ALA A 236 1.12 6.92 4.24
N GLU A 237 1.52 7.79 5.16
CA GLU A 237 2.75 8.59 5.05
C GLU A 237 3.99 7.72 5.08
N VAL A 238 3.98 6.69 5.93
CA VAL A 238 5.14 5.81 6.13
C VAL A 238 5.22 4.69 5.09
N VAL A 239 4.14 4.47 4.35
CA VAL A 239 4.07 3.47 3.28
C VAL A 239 4.38 4.13 1.93
N VAL A 240 5.60 3.88 1.44
CA VAL A 240 6.06 4.26 0.11
C VAL A 240 6.46 3.01 -0.66
N VAL A 241 5.77 2.71 -1.77
CA VAL A 241 6.00 1.47 -2.54
C VAL A 241 7.29 1.59 -3.35
N GLY A 242 8.42 1.35 -2.69
CA GLY A 242 9.74 1.34 -3.33
C GLY A 242 10.20 2.69 -3.90
N GLY A 243 9.61 3.80 -3.46
CA GLY A 243 9.80 5.13 -4.03
C GLY A 243 9.12 5.36 -5.39
N VAL A 244 8.33 4.39 -5.88
CA VAL A 244 7.69 4.43 -7.20
C VAL A 244 6.30 5.10 -7.14
N ARG A 245 5.55 4.81 -6.08
CA ARG A 245 4.18 5.30 -5.88
C ARG A 245 3.95 5.68 -4.43
N ARG A 246 3.40 6.88 -4.22
CA ARG A 246 2.87 7.33 -2.93
C ARG A 246 1.57 6.61 -2.62
N SER A 247 1.29 6.40 -1.33
CA SER A 247 -0.03 5.99 -0.87
C SER A 247 -1.10 7.00 -1.28
N ALA A 248 -2.33 6.51 -1.48
CA ALA A 248 -3.48 7.32 -1.85
C ALA A 248 -4.69 6.87 -1.03
N LEU A 249 -5.37 7.83 -0.41
CA LEU A 249 -6.51 7.58 0.45
C LEU A 249 -7.72 8.42 0.05
N ILE A 250 -8.91 7.88 0.33
CA ILE A 250 -10.15 8.66 0.46
C ILE A 250 -10.76 8.38 1.84
N SER A 251 -11.10 9.44 2.59
CA SER A 251 -11.68 9.35 3.92
C SER A 251 -13.14 9.79 3.88
N LEU A 252 -14.04 8.90 4.31
CA LEU A 252 -15.48 9.13 4.35
C LEU A 252 -15.95 9.40 5.78
N SER A 253 -16.75 10.43 5.98
CA SER A 253 -17.28 10.82 7.31
C SER A 253 -18.76 11.20 7.25
N ASN A 254 -19.39 11.37 8.42
CA ASN A 254 -20.76 11.90 8.47
C ASN A 254 -20.80 13.38 8.07
N LEU A 255 -21.90 13.80 7.44
CA LEU A 255 -22.15 15.22 7.11
C LEU A 255 -22.08 16.15 8.33
N THR A 256 -22.56 15.68 9.48
CA THR A 256 -22.62 16.45 10.74
C THR A 256 -21.31 16.43 11.52
N ASP A 257 -20.26 15.76 11.02
CA ASP A 257 -18.96 15.73 11.67
C ASP A 257 -18.15 17.01 11.39
N ASN A 258 -18.28 17.97 12.30
CA ASN A 258 -17.57 19.24 12.23
C ASN A 258 -16.04 19.10 12.33
N ARG A 259 -15.53 18.07 13.01
CA ARG A 259 -14.08 17.85 13.16
C ARG A 259 -13.49 17.42 11.82
N MET A 260 -14.10 16.42 11.19
CA MET A 260 -13.72 15.96 9.86
C MET A 260 -13.87 17.05 8.78
N ARG A 261 -14.98 17.81 8.83
CA ARG A 261 -15.21 18.93 7.90
C ARG A 261 -14.09 19.98 7.96
N LYS A 262 -13.49 20.21 9.13
CA LYS A 262 -12.43 21.20 9.36
C LYS A 262 -11.02 20.59 9.37
N ALA A 263 -10.87 19.28 9.17
CA ALA A 263 -9.58 18.58 9.27
C ALA A 263 -8.47 19.19 8.41
N LYS A 264 -8.85 19.73 7.23
CA LYS A 264 -7.95 20.40 6.27
C LYS A 264 -8.27 21.89 6.09
N SER A 265 -8.71 22.55 7.16
CA SER A 265 -8.89 24.00 7.22
C SER A 265 -7.70 24.67 7.93
N GLY A 266 -7.43 25.96 7.65
CA GLY A 266 -6.33 26.69 8.27
C GLY A 266 -4.94 26.19 7.85
N ALA A 267 -3.97 26.25 8.76
CA ALA A 267 -2.57 25.91 8.51
C ALA A 267 -2.24 24.41 8.69
N TRP A 268 -3.22 23.52 8.43
CA TRP A 268 -3.08 22.07 8.63
C TRP A 268 -1.87 21.45 7.91
N PHE A 269 -1.40 22.04 6.81
CA PHE A 269 -0.25 21.53 6.06
C PHE A 269 1.09 21.71 6.79
N LEU A 270 1.15 22.60 7.80
CA LEU A 270 2.34 22.81 8.64
C LEU A 270 2.33 21.88 9.86
N GLU A 271 1.17 21.74 10.50
CA GLU A 271 1.03 21.03 11.78
C GLU A 271 0.63 19.56 11.60
N GLU A 272 -0.12 19.26 10.55
CA GLU A 272 -0.84 17.99 10.33
C GLU A 272 -0.66 17.51 8.87
N GLY A 273 0.58 17.61 8.38
CA GLY A 273 0.95 17.36 6.99
C GLY A 273 0.50 16.00 6.45
N GLN A 274 0.39 14.98 7.31
CA GLN A 274 -0.09 13.64 6.97
C GLN A 274 -1.51 13.67 6.38
N ARG A 275 -2.37 14.61 6.79
CA ARG A 275 -3.75 14.79 6.25
C ARG A 275 -3.76 15.10 4.74
N GLY A 276 -2.60 15.45 4.17
CA GLY A 276 -2.40 15.63 2.74
C GLY A 276 -2.56 14.34 1.92
N LEU A 277 -2.56 13.17 2.54
CA LEU A 277 -2.65 11.88 1.84
C LEU A 277 -4.06 11.39 1.57
N ALA A 278 -5.05 12.00 2.20
CA ALA A 278 -6.45 11.70 1.99
C ALA A 278 -7.20 12.86 1.34
N ASN A 279 -8.07 12.50 0.39
CA ASN A 279 -9.20 13.34 0.01
C ASN A 279 -10.38 13.02 0.94
N ASN A 280 -11.04 14.05 1.47
CA ASN A 280 -12.10 13.87 2.47
C ASN A 280 -13.46 14.11 1.82
N SER A 281 -14.43 13.25 2.11
CA SER A 281 -15.80 13.37 1.58
C SER A 281 -16.82 12.97 2.63
N VAL A 282 -18.01 13.55 2.52
CA VAL A 282 -19.11 13.27 3.44
C VAL A 282 -20.07 12.25 2.82
N CYS A 283 -20.52 11.29 3.62
CA CYS A 283 -21.61 10.39 3.27
C CYS A 283 -22.94 11.07 3.63
N TYR A 284 -23.85 11.15 2.65
CA TYR A 284 -25.25 11.50 2.88
C TYR A 284 -25.99 10.22 3.27
N THR A 285 -26.43 10.15 4.51
CA THR A 285 -27.15 9.02 5.11
C THR A 285 -28.49 9.47 5.62
#